data_AF-A0A2S8ZP97-F1
#
_entry.id   AF-A0A2S8ZP97-F1
#
_cell.length_a   1.000
_cell.length_b   1.000
_cell.length_c   1.000
_cell.angle_alpha   90.00
_cell.angle_beta   90.00
_cell.angle_gamma   90.00
#
_symmetry.space_group_name_H-M   'P 1'
#
loop_
_entity.id
_entity.type
_entity.pdbx_description
1 polymer ?
#
loop_
_entity_poly.entity_id
_entity_poly.type
_entity_poly.pdbx_seq_one_letter_code
_entity_poly.pdbx_strand_id
1 'polypeptide(L)' 'MASNIQKNTLIRYKNIRDLYLKYKTEDIPDTVILRKYIYPVYPISRTTLNTILNTPIDRELNRIYPNVE' A
#
# COMPACT_ATOMS: atom_id res chain seq x y z
N MET A 1 -11.32 4.36 -19.38
CA MET A 1 -11.77 3.93 -18.03
C MET A 1 -10.73 3.13 -17.23
N ALA A 2 -10.01 2.16 -17.82
CA ALA A 2 -9.10 1.27 -17.07
C ALA A 2 -7.94 1.98 -16.31
N SER A 3 -7.39 3.06 -16.86
CA SER A 3 -6.29 3.82 -16.24
C SER A 3 -6.66 4.47 -14.90
N ASN A 4 -7.91 4.94 -14.75
CA ASN A 4 -8.38 5.58 -13.51
C ASN A 4 -8.58 4.55 -12.38
N ILE A 5 -9.05 3.34 -12.71
CA ILE A 5 -9.21 2.26 -11.73
C ILE A 5 -7.83 1.81 -11.23
N GLN A 6 -6.85 1.69 -12.13
CA GLN A 6 -5.47 1.35 -11.78
C GLN A 6 -4.84 2.42 -10.87
N LYS A 7 -5.02 3.70 -11.19
CA LYS A 7 -4.57 4.84 -10.36
C LYS A 7 -5.15 4.76 -8.94
N ASN A 8 -6.47 4.62 -8.81
CA ASN A 8 -7.12 4.58 -7.49
C ASN A 8 -6.62 3.40 -6.65
N THR A 9 -6.36 2.26 -7.28
CA THR A 9 -5.77 1.09 -6.61
C THR A 9 -4.36 1.38 -6.12
N LEU A 10 -3.51 1.98 -6.95
CA LEU A 10 -2.14 2.33 -6.55
C LEU A 10 -2.10 3.37 -5.42
N ILE A 11 -3.02 4.34 -5.43
CA ILE A 11 -3.17 5.31 -4.32
C ILE A 11 -3.57 4.58 -3.03
N ARG A 12 -4.53 3.66 -3.08
CA ARG A 12 -4.89 2.82 -1.91
C ARG A 12 -3.70 2.01 -1.41
N TYR A 13 -2.94 1.40 -2.32
CA TYR A 13 -1.75 0.63 -1.97
C TYR A 13 -0.70 1.51 -1.30
N LYS A 14 -0.48 2.73 -1.80
CA LYS A 14 0.41 3.71 -1.18
C LYS A 14 -0.02 4.03 0.25
N ASN A 15 -1.29 4.38 0.47
CA ASN A 15 -1.80 4.71 1.79
C ASN A 15 -1.64 3.54 2.79
N ILE A 16 -1.90 2.31 2.35
CA ILE A 16 -1.72 1.11 3.17
C ILE A 16 -0.24 0.86 3.48
N ARG A 17 0.64 0.99 2.48
CA ARG A 17 2.10 0.84 2.66
C ARG A 17 2.63 1.89 3.63
N ASP A 18 2.21 3.14 3.51
CA ASP A 18 2.67 4.24 4.37
C ASP A 18 2.18 4.02 5.81
N LEU A 19 0.95 3.54 6.00
CA LEU A 19 0.44 3.12 7.30
C LEU A 19 1.24 1.94 7.88
N TYR A 20 1.58 0.95 7.07
CA TYR A 20 2.46 -0.16 7.47
C TYR A 20 3.82 0.37 7.94
N LEU A 21 4.48 1.21 7.14
CA LEU A 21 5.81 1.75 7.44
C LEU A 21 5.82 2.64 8.69
N LYS A 22 4.72 3.37 8.95
CA LYS A 22 4.57 4.17 10.18
C LYS A 22 4.73 3.35 11.46
N TYR A 23 4.28 2.09 11.45
CA TYR A 23 4.32 1.20 12.62
C TYR A 23 5.40 0.11 12.51
N LYS A 24 6.06 -0.02 11.36
CA LYS A 24 7.05 -1.06 11.16
C LYS A 24 8.34 -0.72 11.88
N THR A 25 8.68 -1.55 12.85
CA THR A 25 10.01 -1.62 13.48
C THR A 25 10.57 -3.03 13.32
N GLU A 26 11.85 -3.22 13.63
CA GLU A 26 12.50 -4.54 13.58
C GLU A 26 11.81 -5.55 14.51
N ASP A 27 11.36 -5.10 15.67
CA ASP A 27 10.74 -5.96 16.70
C ASP A 27 9.27 -6.33 16.44
N ILE A 28 8.58 -5.61 15.55
CA ILE A 28 7.14 -5.80 15.34
C ILE A 28 6.90 -6.70 14.11
N PRO A 29 6.26 -7.88 14.29
CA PRO A 29 5.90 -8.74 13.18
C PRO A 29 4.80 -8.12 12.30
N ASP A 30 4.86 -8.38 10.99
CA ASP A 30 3.92 -7.83 10.01
C ASP A 30 2.47 -8.26 10.31
N THR A 31 2.28 -9.44 10.88
CA THR A 31 0.97 -9.95 11.32
C THR A 31 0.38 -9.11 12.44
N VAL A 32 1.21 -8.58 13.35
CA VAL A 32 0.78 -7.67 14.41
C VAL A 32 0.38 -6.34 13.80
N ILE A 33 1.16 -5.83 12.85
CA ILE A 33 0.87 -4.56 12.16
C ILE A 33 -0.45 -4.67 11.38
N LEU A 34 -0.62 -5.77 10.63
CA LEU A 34 -1.83 -6.06 9.89
C LEU A 34 -3.04 -6.10 10.83
N ARG A 35 -2.98 -6.89 11.91
CA ARG A 35 -4.12 -7.07 12.82
C ARG A 35 -4.47 -5.79 13.59
N LYS A 36 -3.48 -5.06 14.10
CA LYS A 36 -3.70 -3.95 15.03
C LYS A 36 -3.88 -2.59 14.36
N TYR A 37 -3.21 -2.35 13.23
CA TYR A 37 -3.15 -1.00 12.63
C TYR A 37 -3.78 -0.94 11.25
N ILE A 38 -3.59 -1.96 10.41
CA ILE A 38 -4.08 -1.92 9.03
C ILE A 38 -5.53 -2.43 8.94
N TYR A 39 -5.81 -3.65 9.41
CA TYR A 39 -7.12 -4.32 9.25
C TYR A 39 -8.31 -3.50 9.79
N PRO A 40 -8.21 -2.78 10.92
CA PRO A 40 -9.31 -1.94 11.39
C PRO A 40 -9.68 -0.79 10.45
N VAL A 41 -8.75 -0.34 9.60
CA VAL A 41 -8.95 0.78 8.66
C VAL A 41 -9.16 0.27 7.22
N TYR A 42 -8.39 -0.75 6.83
CA TYR A 42 -8.36 -1.37 5.52
C TYR A 42 -8.51 -2.89 5.68
N PRO A 43 -9.73 -3.43 5.55
CA PRO A 43 -9.96 -4.87 5.67
C PRO A 43 -9.34 -5.60 4.48
N ILE A 44 -8.10 -6.06 4.66
CA ILE A 44 -7.33 -6.77 3.63
C ILE A 44 -6.76 -8.07 4.19
N SER A 45 -6.50 -9.02 3.28
CA SER A 45 -5.80 -10.25 3.63
C SER A 45 -4.31 -10.02 3.83
N ARG A 46 -3.64 -10.97 4.50
CA ARG A 46 -2.17 -10.97 4.61
C ARG A 46 -1.50 -11.09 3.23
N THR A 47 -2.08 -11.89 2.33
CA THR A 47 -1.61 -12.01 0.94
C THR A 47 -1.67 -10.67 0.23
N THR A 48 -2.75 -9.92 0.41
CA THR A 48 -2.91 -8.57 -0.15
C THR A 48 -1.87 -7.60 0.40
N LEU A 49 -1.60 -7.63 1.71
CA LEU A 49 -0.53 -6.83 2.29
C LEU A 49 0.83 -7.15 1.66
N ASN A 50 1.16 -8.44 1.51
CA ASN A 50 2.39 -8.85 0.84
C ASN A 50 2.44 -8.35 -0.62
N THR A 51 1.34 -8.43 -1.36
CA THR A 51 1.26 -7.87 -2.71
C THR A 51 1.55 -6.37 -2.71
N ILE A 52 0.95 -5.62 -1.78
CA ILE A 52 1.17 -4.17 -1.64
C ILE A 52 2.64 -3.86 -1.39
N LEU A 53 3.27 -4.58 -0.44
CA LEU A 53 4.68 -4.36 -0.08
C LEU A 53 5.66 -4.68 -1.22
N ASN A 54 5.30 -5.61 -2.11
CA ASN A 54 6.11 -5.98 -3.27
C ASN A 54 5.73 -5.21 -4.55
N THR A 55 4.70 -4.38 -4.53
CA THR A 55 4.30 -3.58 -5.70
C THR A 55 5.19 -2.34 -5.80
N PRO A 56 5.79 -2.03 -6.97
CA PRO A 56 6.57 -0.81 -7.16
C PRO A 56 5.66 0.42 -7.33
N ILE A 57 4.93 0.76 -6.27
CA ILE A 57 3.79 1.71 -6.30
C ILE A 57 4.19 3.07 -6.85
N ASP A 58 5.30 3.66 -6.37
CA ASP A 58 5.71 5.01 -6.78
C ASP A 58 6.13 5.05 -8.25
N ARG A 59 6.80 3.99 -8.74
CA ARG A 59 7.17 3.86 -10.16
C ARG A 59 5.94 3.79 -11.05
N GLU A 60 4.96 2.96 -10.68
CA GLU A 60 3.73 2.80 -11.45
C GLU A 60 2.86 4.06 -11.40
N LEU A 61 2.80 4.75 -10.25
CA LEU A 61 2.12 6.04 -10.14
C LEU A 61 2.77 7.09 -11.03
N ASN A 62 4.10 7.21 -11.02
CA ASN A 62 4.83 8.16 -11.86
C ASN A 62 4.70 7.84 -13.36
N ARG A 63 4.51 6.58 -13.74
CA ARG A 63 4.23 6.19 -15.12
C ARG A 63 2.85 6.66 -15.59
N ILE A 64 1.86 6.60 -14.71
CA ILE A 64 0.47 7.00 -15.01
C ILE A 64 0.28 8.52 -14.89
N TYR A 65 0.97 9.14 -13.94
CA TYR A 65 0.95 10.56 -13.65
C TYR A 65 2.39 11.03 -13.42
N PRO A 66 3.16 11.25 -14.50
CA PRO A 66 4.47 11.86 -14.37
C PRO A 66 4.26 13.26 -13.79
N ASN A 67 4.95 13.56 -12.70
CA ASN A 67 4.96 14.93 -12.17
C ASN A 67 5.58 15.80 -13.27
N VAL A 68 4.76 16.57 -13.98
CA VAL A 68 5.23 17.67 -14.82
C VAL A 68 5.51 18.79 -13.84
N GLU A 69 6.80 19.06 -13.60
CA GLU A 69 7.28 20.24 -12.88
C GLU A 69 6.74 21.53 -13.52
#